data_AF-A0A6P2ELA4-F1
#
_entry.id   AF-A0A6P2ELA4-F1
#
_cell.length_a   1.000
_cell.length_b   1.000
_cell.length_c   1.000
_cell.angle_alpha   90.00
_cell.angle_beta   90.00
_cell.angle_gamma   90.00
#
_symmetry.space_group_name_H-M   'P 1'
#
loop_
_entity.id
_entity.type
_entity.pdbx_description
1 polymer ?
#
loop_
_entity_poly.entity_id
_entity_poly.type
_entity_poly.pdbx_seq_one_letter_code
_entity_poly.pdbx_strand_id
1 'polypeptide(L)'
;MASQNHFGCRIVEAKDGTLFLTLGEGFIRKEDAQKLDKHLGKIVRIGKVAVEHKLLAEAQQRIRDVQQGPDGLLYILTDESNGKLIRLRPD
;
A
#
# COMPACT_ATOMS: atom_id res chain seq x y z
N MET A 1 -0.87 -17.58 -15.99
CA MET A 1 -0.05 -18.29 -14.99
C MET A 1 0.02 -17.42 -13.74
N ALA A 2 -0.20 -17.97 -12.55
CA ALA A 2 0.02 -17.22 -11.31
C ALA A 2 1.53 -17.03 -11.12
N SER A 3 1.97 -15.85 -10.68
CA SER A 3 3.40 -15.61 -10.44
C SER A 3 3.90 -16.53 -9.33
N GLN A 4 5.14 -17.01 -9.42
CA GLN A 4 5.80 -17.68 -8.29
C GLN A 4 6.32 -16.71 -7.24
N ASN A 5 6.00 -15.41 -7.31
CA ASN A 5 6.49 -14.40 -6.38
C ASN A 5 5.46 -14.12 -5.28
N HIS A 6 5.96 -13.82 -4.08
CA HIS A 6 5.19 -13.49 -2.89
C HIS A 6 5.11 -11.97 -2.79
N PHE A 7 4.11 -11.37 -3.43
CA PHE A 7 3.96 -9.92 -3.45
C PHE A 7 3.19 -9.37 -2.25
N GLY A 8 2.42 -10.21 -1.55
CA GLY A 8 1.52 -9.74 -0.49
C GLY A 8 0.33 -8.96 -1.09
N CYS A 9 0.10 -7.74 -0.59
CA CYS A 9 -0.93 -6.81 -1.06
C CYS A 9 -2.39 -7.24 -0.80
N ARG A 10 -2.62 -8.21 0.10
CA ARG A 10 -3.98 -8.52 0.54
C ARG A 10 -4.33 -7.68 1.76
N ILE A 11 -5.49 -7.06 1.71
CA ILE A 11 -6.12 -6.37 2.83
C ILE A 11 -7.39 -7.15 3.19
N VAL A 12 -7.60 -7.42 4.47
CA VAL A 12 -8.82 -8.03 5.02
C VAL A 12 -9.31 -7.20 6.19
N GLU A 13 -10.56 -6.78 6.16
CA GLU A 13 -11.24 -6.20 7.33
C GLU A 13 -11.86 -7.33 8.17
N ALA A 14 -11.55 -7.35 9.46
CA ALA A 14 -12.17 -8.26 10.41
C ALA A 14 -13.50 -7.70 10.93
N LYS A 15 -14.32 -8.55 11.56
CA LYS A 15 -15.64 -8.17 12.08
C LYS A 15 -15.64 -7.01 13.07
N ASP A 16 -14.50 -6.76 13.73
CA ASP A 16 -14.31 -5.67 14.68
C ASP A 16 -13.84 -4.35 14.04
N GLY A 17 -13.65 -4.34 12.70
CA GLY A 17 -13.17 -3.21 11.91
C GLY A 17 -11.63 -3.09 11.85
N THR A 18 -10.89 -4.04 12.42
CA THR A 18 -9.42 -4.12 12.31
C THR A 18 -9.01 -4.50 10.88
N LEU A 19 -7.97 -3.87 10.32
CA LEU A 19 -7.39 -4.30 9.04
C LEU A 19 -6.17 -5.20 9.22
N PHE A 20 -6.10 -6.24 8.42
CA PHE A 20 -4.93 -7.10 8.26
C PHE A 20 -4.33 -6.92 6.86
N LEU A 21 -3.06 -6.51 6.79
CA LEU A 21 -2.30 -6.32 5.56
C LEU A 21 -1.23 -7.41 5.44
N THR A 22 -1.15 -8.06 4.27
CA THR A 22 -0.02 -8.93 3.94
C THR A 22 1.08 -8.15 3.22
N LEU A 23 2.31 -8.28 3.71
CA LEU A 23 3.52 -7.72 3.12
C LEU A 23 4.34 -8.85 2.53
N GLY A 24 4.57 -8.84 1.22
CA GLY A 24 5.41 -9.83 0.55
C GLY A 24 6.90 -9.54 0.67
N GLU A 25 7.71 -10.50 0.23
CA GLU A 25 9.18 -10.40 0.14
C GLU A 25 9.70 -10.64 -1.29
N GLY A 26 8.80 -10.85 -2.25
CA GLY A 26 9.12 -10.92 -3.68
C GLY A 26 10.01 -12.10 -4.08
N PHE A 27 10.19 -13.10 -3.21
CA PHE A 27 11.05 -14.28 -3.39
C PHE A 27 12.57 -14.00 -3.48
N ILE A 28 13.02 -12.75 -3.41
CA ILE A 28 14.45 -12.38 -3.51
C ILE A 28 15.15 -12.43 -2.14
N ARG A 29 14.42 -12.16 -1.06
CA ARG A 29 14.95 -12.05 0.32
C ARG A 29 14.21 -12.97 1.29
N LYS A 30 14.07 -14.25 0.95
CA LYS A 30 13.29 -15.22 1.75
C LYS A 30 13.85 -15.39 3.15
N GLU A 31 15.17 -15.30 3.29
CA GLU A 31 15.92 -15.36 4.55
C GLU A 31 15.60 -14.21 5.50
N ASP A 32 15.05 -13.11 4.98
CA ASP A 32 14.61 -11.96 5.79
C ASP A 32 13.14 -12.03 6.19
N ALA A 33 12.38 -12.99 5.66
CA ALA A 33 10.99 -13.19 6.04
C ALA A 33 10.91 -13.38 7.56
N GLN A 34 9.94 -12.70 8.19
CA GLN A 34 9.69 -12.72 9.64
C GLN A 34 10.75 -12.06 10.54
N LYS A 35 11.96 -11.69 10.06
CA LYS A 35 12.93 -10.97 10.89
C LYS A 35 12.32 -9.67 11.44
N LEU A 36 12.37 -9.46 12.75
CA LEU A 36 11.61 -8.41 13.44
C LEU A 36 12.06 -6.99 13.05
N ASP A 37 13.30 -6.82 12.60
CA ASP A 37 13.87 -5.56 12.10
C ASP A 37 13.50 -5.26 10.64
N LYS A 38 12.70 -6.11 9.99
CA LYS A 38 12.23 -5.95 8.61
C LYS A 38 10.70 -6.01 8.56
N HIS A 39 10.14 -5.49 7.47
CA HIS A 39 8.71 -5.61 7.15
C HIS A 39 8.42 -6.70 6.10
N LEU A 40 9.41 -7.52 5.75
CA LEU A 40 9.29 -8.53 4.69
C LEU A 40 8.54 -9.79 5.16
N GLY A 41 7.60 -10.26 4.33
CA GLY A 41 6.87 -11.51 4.54
C GLY A 41 5.90 -11.48 5.72
N LYS A 42 5.34 -10.33 6.12
CA LYS A 42 4.59 -10.19 7.38
C LYS A 42 3.09 -10.05 7.19
N ILE A 43 2.35 -10.35 8.27
CA ILE A 43 0.97 -9.88 8.46
C ILE A 43 1.02 -8.73 9.45
N VAL A 44 0.59 -7.55 9.02
CA VAL A 44 0.48 -6.35 9.86
C VAL A 44 -0.97 -6.15 10.26
N ARG A 45 -1.21 -5.91 11.54
CA ARG A 45 -2.51 -5.54 12.09
C ARG A 45 -2.57 -4.03 12.30
N ILE A 46 -3.49 -3.37 11.60
CA ILE A 46 -3.80 -1.96 11.78
C ILE A 46 -5.08 -1.88 12.61
N GLY A 47 -5.16 -0.90 13.53
CA GLY A 47 -6.32 -0.70 14.39
C GLY A 47 -7.62 -0.48 13.63
N LYS A 48 -8.70 -0.29 14.37
CA LYS A 48 -10.04 -0.12 13.80
C LYS A 48 -10.08 1.08 12.84
N VAL A 49 -10.55 0.85 11.61
CA VAL A 49 -10.80 1.94 10.65
C VAL A 49 -12.09 2.66 11.06
N ALA A 50 -12.00 3.99 11.20
CA ALA A 50 -13.15 4.83 11.50
C ALA A 50 -13.92 5.24 10.24
N VAL A 51 -13.18 5.56 9.16
CA VAL A 51 -13.75 6.03 7.88
C VAL A 51 -12.86 5.56 6.72
N GLU A 52 -13.49 5.17 5.61
CA GLU A 52 -12.84 4.93 4.32
C GLU A 52 -13.18 6.07 3.35
N HIS A 53 -12.16 6.61 2.66
CA HIS A 53 -12.34 7.55 1.55
C HIS A 53 -11.79 6.95 0.27
N LYS A 54 -12.60 6.96 -0.80
CA LYS A 54 -12.16 6.60 -2.15
C LYS A 54 -11.57 7.84 -2.83
N LEU A 55 -10.27 8.00 -2.67
CA LEU A 55 -9.53 9.12 -3.25
C LEU A 55 -9.26 8.90 -4.74
N LEU A 56 -9.28 9.99 -5.52
CA LEU A 56 -8.95 9.98 -6.95
C LEU A 56 -9.79 9.01 -7.83
N ALA A 57 -10.98 8.62 -7.39
CA ALA A 57 -11.83 7.65 -8.10
C ALA A 57 -12.12 8.06 -9.56
N GLU A 58 -12.28 9.37 -9.80
CA GLU A 58 -12.57 9.92 -11.13
C GLU A 58 -11.32 10.21 -11.97
N ALA A 59 -10.11 10.05 -11.41
CA ALA A 59 -8.88 10.36 -12.14
C ALA A 59 -8.63 9.39 -13.30
N GLN A 60 -9.15 8.15 -13.21
CA GLN A 60 -8.95 7.06 -14.20
C GLN A 60 -7.47 6.80 -14.56
N GLN A 61 -6.55 7.07 -13.63
CA GLN A 61 -5.13 6.83 -13.83
C GLN A 61 -4.62 5.74 -12.89
N ARG A 62 -3.68 4.92 -13.37
CA ARG A 62 -2.98 3.97 -12.51
C ARG A 62 -2.00 4.72 -11.62
N ILE A 63 -2.01 4.40 -10.33
CA ILE A 63 -1.07 4.97 -9.36
C ILE A 63 0.21 4.13 -9.36
N ARG A 64 1.36 4.80 -9.53
CA ARG A 64 2.69 4.21 -9.46
C ARG A 64 3.25 4.25 -8.04
N ASP A 65 3.12 5.39 -7.39
CA ASP A 65 3.68 5.62 -6.06
C ASP A 65 2.90 6.69 -5.29
N VAL A 66 2.96 6.63 -3.96
CA VAL A 66 2.37 7.61 -3.04
C VAL A 66 3.35 7.87 -1.90
N GLN A 67 3.73 9.13 -1.71
CA GLN A 67 4.64 9.54 -0.64
C GLN A 67 4.08 10.76 0.08
N GLN A 68 4.11 10.77 1.41
CA GLN A 68 3.83 11.99 2.18
C GLN A 68 5.06 12.90 2.15
N GLY A 69 4.86 14.18 1.82
CA GLY A 69 5.88 15.21 1.86
C GLY A 69 6.08 15.80 3.27
N PRO A 70 7.17 16.56 3.49
CA PRO A 70 7.43 17.22 4.77
C PRO A 70 6.40 18.30 5.13
N ASP A 71 5.60 18.73 4.15
CA ASP A 71 4.46 19.65 4.31
C ASP A 71 3.16 18.95 4.73
N GLY A 72 3.19 17.62 4.90
CA GLY A 72 2.04 16.80 5.28
C GLY A 72 1.12 16.43 4.11
N LEU A 73 1.36 16.94 2.90
CA LEU A 73 0.57 16.60 1.71
C LEU A 73 0.97 15.21 1.19
N LEU A 74 0.03 14.55 0.50
CA LEU A 74 0.31 13.33 -0.25
C LEU A 74 0.70 13.68 -1.69
N TYR A 75 1.83 13.15 -2.14
CA TYR A 75 2.34 13.26 -3.50
C TYR A 75 2.17 11.92 -4.20
N ILE A 76 1.46 11.93 -5.32
CA ILE A 76 1.00 10.73 -6.02
C ILE A 76 1.54 10.77 -7.45
N LEU A 77 2.30 9.75 -7.83
CA LEU A 77 2.83 9.57 -9.18
C LEU A 77 1.92 8.63 -9.97
N THR A 78 1.55 8.98 -11.20
CA THR A 78 0.75 8.11 -12.06
C THR A 78 1.61 7.33 -13.08
N ASP A 79 1.18 6.12 -13.43
CA ASP A 79 1.92 5.17 -14.27
C ASP A 79 1.63 5.26 -15.78
N GLU A 80 1.52 6.47 -16.30
CA GLU A 80 1.25 6.72 -17.73
C GLU A 80 2.51 7.25 -18.43
N SER A 81 2.62 7.10 -19.76
CA SER A 81 3.77 7.61 -20.52
C SER A 81 3.98 9.12 -20.37
N ASN A 82 2.90 9.87 -20.15
CA ASN A 82 2.93 11.26 -19.71
C ASN A 82 2.45 11.37 -18.26
N GLY A 83 3.18 10.73 -17.35
CA GLY A 83 2.83 10.61 -15.94
C GLY A 83 2.61 11.98 -15.28
N LYS A 84 1.65 12.04 -14.37
CA LYS A 84 1.33 13.23 -13.58
C LYS A 84 1.86 13.07 -12.16
N LEU A 85 2.30 14.19 -11.59
CA LEU A 85 2.53 14.35 -10.17
C LEU A 85 1.34 15.10 -9.57
N ILE A 86 0.54 14.42 -8.76
CA ILE A 86 -0.66 14.96 -8.11
C ILE A 86 -0.31 15.26 -6.66
N ARG A 87 -0.68 16.46 -6.18
CA ARG A 87 -0.65 16.80 -4.75
C ARG A 87 -2.06 16.74 -4.19
N LEU A 88 -2.23 16.01 -3.09
CA LEU A 88 -3.50 15.83 -2.40
C LEU A 88 -3.34 16.26 -0.94
N ARG A 89 -4.23 17.11 -0.46
CA ARG A 89 -4.34 17.42 0.97
C ARG A 89 -5.25 16.37 1.62
N PRO A 90 -4.76 15.59 2.60
CA PRO A 90 -5.61 14.74 3.41
C PRO A 90 -6.49 15.60 4.32
N ASP A 91 -7.72 15.14 4.58
CA ASP A 91 -8.67 15.78 5.51
C ASP A 91 -8.28 15.55 6.99
#